data_AF-A0A6N7X8F9-F1
#
_entry.id   AF-A0A6N7X8F9-F1
#
_cell.length_a   1.000
_cell.length_b   1.000
_cell.length_c   1.000
_cell.angle_alpha   90.00
_cell.angle_beta   90.00
_cell.angle_gamma   90.00
#
_symmetry.space_group_name_H-M   'P 1'
#
loop_
_entity.id
_entity.type
_entity.pdbx_description
1 polymer ?
#
loop_
_entity_poly.entity_id
_entity_poly.type
_entity_poly.pdbx_seq_one_letter_code
_entity_poly.pdbx_strand_id
1 'polypeptide(L)'
;MNDTSENGRPVAPEGFDGSKGKRGAQEVAEGPSSTQGGLVWILAGAACMLVGIDFACVLVAYGIGLSESNGKGARRTAFVVACLASVLVCILVDPQQIPYVLIGCLTAWIFSADGSDAEASSGWKCFAIAAIALAMAGTDAVFAFLNNTSLPAAMNGAIRVYAREAGQSASADMREQLTAVVTLAKTYWPMAFLSNAIVEALCSHIGGSLAARKRNARTKRTFSEFDAPVWVAVLFIVGVAASLVSSQLPAWSTQVKMVGENVLTAARVALFLQGAAVATWYTKKAGFGPITRGLTLVAAFYLEVSFLLVSVVGLVDVVAANFRGLPRKRDNARPKDPKVSKESA
;
A
#
# COMPACT_ATOMS: atom_id res chain seq x y z
N MET A 1 -76.60 0.14 -14.59
CA MET A 1 -75.43 0.42 -15.47
C MET A 1 -74.23 -0.21 -14.78
N ASN A 2 -73.89 -1.41 -15.23
CA ASN A 2 -72.72 -2.17 -14.82
C ASN A 2 -71.60 -1.82 -15.78
N ASP A 3 -70.44 -1.39 -15.29
CA ASP A 3 -69.19 -1.47 -16.06
C ASP A 3 -68.12 -2.12 -15.17
N THR A 4 -68.22 -3.44 -15.11
CA THR A 4 -67.15 -4.33 -14.66
C THR A 4 -66.23 -4.62 -15.84
N SER A 5 -64.95 -4.28 -15.73
CA SER A 5 -63.94 -4.81 -16.64
C SER A 5 -63.77 -6.32 -16.42
N GLU A 6 -63.59 -7.06 -17.51
CA GLU A 6 -63.58 -8.54 -17.57
C GLU A 6 -62.48 -9.25 -16.74
N ASN A 7 -61.64 -8.52 -16.00
CA ASN A 7 -60.53 -9.09 -15.23
C ASN A 7 -60.45 -8.62 -13.76
N GLY A 8 -61.56 -8.15 -13.17
CA GLY A 8 -61.69 -8.00 -11.71
C GLY A 8 -60.71 -7.02 -11.05
N ARG A 9 -60.13 -6.07 -11.80
CA ARG A 9 -59.31 -4.98 -11.23
C ARG A 9 -60.09 -3.66 -11.25
N PRO A 10 -59.92 -2.81 -10.22
CA PRO A 10 -60.62 -1.54 -10.15
C PRO A 10 -60.18 -0.62 -11.30
N VAL A 11 -61.16 0.05 -11.92
CA VAL A 11 -60.96 1.03 -12.98
C VAL A 11 -60.30 2.26 -12.38
N ALA A 12 -59.14 2.66 -12.94
CA ALA A 12 -58.44 3.87 -12.51
C ALA A 12 -59.26 5.11 -12.92
N PRO A 13 -59.39 6.14 -12.06
CA PRO A 13 -60.19 7.32 -12.38
C PRO A 13 -59.57 8.11 -13.55
N GLU A 14 -60.43 8.50 -14.50
CA GLU A 14 -60.07 9.37 -15.62
C GLU A 14 -59.55 10.72 -15.10
N GLY A 15 -58.30 11.02 -15.43
CA GLY A 15 -57.56 12.17 -14.89
C GLY A 15 -56.11 11.84 -14.50
N PHE A 16 -55.71 10.57 -14.51
CA PHE A 16 -54.31 10.18 -14.32
C PHE A 16 -53.53 10.26 -15.64
N ASP A 17 -53.24 11.49 -16.05
CA ASP A 17 -52.30 11.75 -17.14
C ASP A 17 -50.92 11.19 -16.76
N GLY A 18 -50.42 10.28 -17.61
CA GLY A 18 -49.18 9.52 -17.44
C GLY A 18 -47.90 10.35 -17.56
N SER A 19 -47.93 11.62 -17.18
CA SER A 19 -46.73 12.41 -16.99
C SER A 19 -46.15 12.10 -15.61
N LYS A 20 -45.34 11.04 -15.54
CA LYS A 20 -44.37 10.89 -14.44
C LYS A 20 -43.57 12.19 -14.37
N GLY A 21 -43.94 13.02 -13.41
CA GLY A 21 -43.35 14.33 -13.19
C GLY A 21 -41.84 14.23 -13.18
N LYS A 22 -41.24 15.14 -13.94
CA LYS A 22 -39.88 15.64 -13.75
C LYS A 22 -39.76 16.12 -12.29
N ARG A 23 -39.58 15.19 -11.35
CA ARG A 23 -39.17 15.50 -9.98
C ARG A 23 -37.71 15.88 -10.06
N GLY A 24 -37.49 17.19 -10.04
CA GLY A 24 -36.24 17.81 -9.66
C GLY A 24 -35.02 17.25 -10.38
N ALA A 25 -34.72 17.83 -11.54
CA ALA A 25 -33.35 18.30 -11.72
C ALA A 25 -33.10 19.29 -10.57
N GLN A 26 -32.76 18.77 -9.40
CA GLN A 26 -31.98 19.52 -8.45
C GLN A 26 -30.70 19.75 -9.25
N GLU A 27 -30.54 20.96 -9.78
CA GLU A 27 -29.22 21.49 -10.09
C GLU A 27 -28.41 21.27 -8.83
N VAL A 28 -27.72 20.13 -8.78
CA VAL A 28 -26.54 19.98 -7.97
C VAL A 28 -25.67 21.06 -8.53
N ALA A 29 -25.59 22.19 -7.81
CA ALA A 29 -24.71 23.29 -8.12
C ALA A 29 -23.44 22.67 -8.69
N GLU A 30 -23.13 22.95 -9.96
CA GLU A 30 -21.95 22.44 -10.64
C GLU A 30 -20.75 22.97 -9.85
N GLY A 31 -20.39 22.23 -8.80
CA GLY A 31 -19.11 22.36 -8.16
C GLY A 31 -18.08 22.19 -9.27
N PRO A 32 -16.91 22.87 -9.15
CA PRO A 32 -15.91 22.87 -10.20
C PRO A 32 -15.73 21.47 -10.75
N SER A 33 -15.78 21.34 -12.08
CA SER A 33 -15.62 20.05 -12.79
C SER A 33 -14.51 19.25 -12.10
N SER A 34 -14.67 17.93 -11.94
CA SER A 34 -13.77 17.14 -11.08
C SER A 34 -12.28 17.32 -11.44
N THR A 35 -11.98 17.73 -12.68
CA THR A 35 -10.67 18.15 -13.19
C THR A 35 -10.13 19.39 -12.50
N GLN A 36 -10.92 20.47 -12.40
CA GLN A 36 -10.53 21.71 -11.70
C GLN A 36 -10.36 21.46 -10.20
N GLY A 37 -11.26 20.65 -9.62
CA GLY A 37 -11.13 20.21 -8.23
C GLY A 37 -9.85 19.41 -8.00
N GLY A 38 -9.52 18.45 -8.87
CA GLY A 38 -8.31 17.63 -8.77
C GLY A 38 -7.01 18.40 -8.94
N LEU A 39 -6.99 19.39 -9.84
CA LEU A 39 -5.80 20.18 -10.14
C LEU A 39 -5.40 21.09 -8.97
N VAL A 40 -6.38 21.66 -8.25
CA VAL A 40 -6.11 22.45 -7.02
C VAL A 40 -5.41 21.59 -5.96
N TRP A 41 -5.86 20.35 -5.76
CA TRP A 41 -5.23 19.45 -4.77
C TRP A 41 -3.83 19.00 -5.19
N ILE A 42 -3.57 18.86 -6.49
CA ILE A 42 -2.23 18.57 -7.01
C ILE A 42 -1.29 19.74 -6.75
N LEU A 43 -1.70 20.97 -7.06
CA LEU A 43 -0.89 22.17 -6.81
C LEU A 43 -0.66 22.41 -5.32
N ALA A 44 -1.68 22.22 -4.48
CA ALA A 44 -1.56 22.27 -3.04
C ALA A 44 -0.59 21.20 -2.52
N GLY A 45 -0.70 19.97 -3.02
CA GLY A 45 0.22 18.88 -2.71
C GLY A 45 1.66 19.22 -3.08
N ALA A 46 1.90 19.74 -4.29
CA ALA A 46 3.23 20.18 -4.74
C ALA A 46 3.82 21.28 -3.84
N ALA A 47 3.00 22.24 -3.40
CA ALA A 47 3.42 23.27 -2.45
C ALA A 47 3.73 22.68 -1.05
N CYS A 48 2.96 21.69 -0.60
CA CYS A 48 3.15 21.01 0.68
C CYS A 48 4.35 20.06 0.74
N MET A 49 5.00 19.75 -0.40
CA MET A 49 6.20 18.91 -0.43
C MET A 49 7.30 19.42 0.51
N LEU A 50 7.37 20.74 0.72
CA LEU A 50 8.33 21.40 1.61
C LEU A 50 8.03 21.22 3.09
N VAL A 51 6.77 20.97 3.44
CA VAL A 51 6.33 20.78 4.83
C VAL A 51 6.40 19.31 5.23
N GLY A 52 6.16 18.41 4.27
CA GLY A 52 6.31 16.98 4.44
C GLY A 52 5.83 16.20 3.22
N ILE A 53 6.72 15.36 2.67
CA ILE A 53 6.46 14.53 1.49
C ILE A 53 5.24 13.61 1.71
N ASP A 54 5.05 13.11 2.93
CA ASP A 54 3.92 12.23 3.27
C ASP A 54 2.55 12.89 3.07
N PHE A 55 2.37 14.11 3.60
CA PHE A 55 1.13 14.87 3.44
C PHE A 55 0.90 15.24 1.98
N ALA A 56 1.98 15.63 1.29
CA ALA A 56 1.92 15.95 -0.12
C ALA A 56 1.49 14.73 -0.96
N CYS A 57 1.95 13.52 -0.63
CA CYS A 57 1.52 12.28 -1.29
C CYS A 57 0.02 12.04 -1.17
N VAL A 58 -0.59 12.33 0.00
CA VAL A 58 -2.06 12.24 0.17
C VAL A 58 -2.79 13.18 -0.80
N LEU A 59 -2.39 14.45 -0.84
CA LEU A 59 -3.05 15.48 -1.64
C LEU A 59 -2.88 15.23 -3.15
N VAL A 60 -1.67 14.88 -3.57
CA VAL A 60 -1.36 14.55 -4.98
C VAL A 60 -2.13 13.29 -5.41
N ALA A 61 -2.11 12.22 -4.62
CA ALA A 61 -2.86 11.00 -4.94
C ALA A 61 -4.37 11.25 -5.00
N TYR A 62 -4.90 12.08 -4.09
CA TYR A 62 -6.30 12.49 -4.11
C TYR A 62 -6.67 13.25 -5.40
N GLY A 63 -5.88 14.25 -5.79
CA GLY A 63 -6.13 15.03 -7.00
C GLY A 63 -5.99 14.22 -8.29
N ILE A 64 -5.00 13.32 -8.37
CA ILE A 64 -4.86 12.35 -9.47
C ILE A 64 -6.07 11.41 -9.51
N GLY A 65 -6.49 10.89 -8.35
CA GLY A 65 -7.62 9.98 -8.22
C GLY A 65 -8.96 10.62 -8.60
N LEU A 66 -9.14 11.94 -8.39
CA LEU A 66 -10.33 12.67 -8.86
C LEU A 66 -10.34 12.86 -10.38
N SER A 67 -9.17 13.14 -10.95
CA SER A 67 -9.00 13.37 -12.39
C SER A 67 -9.34 12.12 -13.23
N GLU A 68 -9.37 10.95 -12.61
CA GLU A 68 -9.76 9.68 -13.25
C GLU A 68 -11.23 9.65 -13.71
N SER A 69 -12.13 10.43 -13.10
CA SER A 69 -13.54 10.46 -13.56
C SER A 69 -13.68 11.02 -14.98
N ASN A 70 -12.69 11.75 -15.48
CA ASN A 70 -12.65 12.32 -16.82
C ASN A 70 -11.87 11.43 -17.81
N GLY A 71 -11.54 10.21 -17.39
CA GLY A 71 -10.86 9.20 -18.20
C GLY A 71 -9.36 9.05 -17.93
N LYS A 72 -8.78 8.01 -18.53
CA LYS A 72 -7.36 7.64 -18.33
C LYS A 72 -6.39 8.73 -18.81
N GLY A 73 -6.77 9.51 -19.83
CA GLY A 73 -5.98 10.63 -20.34
C GLY A 73 -5.84 11.75 -19.30
N ALA A 74 -6.95 12.14 -18.66
CA ALA A 74 -6.97 13.17 -17.63
C ALA A 74 -6.18 12.78 -16.37
N ARG A 75 -6.19 11.49 -16.03
CA ARG A 75 -5.30 10.95 -14.99
C ARG A 75 -3.84 11.23 -15.38
N ARG A 76 -3.40 10.81 -16.58
CA ARG A 76 -2.00 10.97 -17.02
C ARG A 76 -1.56 12.42 -17.06
N THR A 77 -2.42 13.32 -17.54
CA THR A 77 -2.11 14.77 -17.53
C THR A 77 -1.99 15.30 -16.11
N ALA A 78 -2.86 14.89 -15.19
CA ALA A 78 -2.78 15.25 -13.77
C ALA A 78 -1.45 14.82 -13.12
N PHE A 79 -0.95 13.62 -13.46
CA PHE A 79 0.38 13.18 -13.03
C PHE A 79 1.51 14.04 -13.59
N VAL A 80 1.48 14.34 -14.90
CA VAL A 80 2.49 15.21 -15.52
C VAL A 80 2.47 16.60 -14.87
N VAL A 81 1.30 17.17 -14.62
CA VAL A 81 1.14 18.45 -13.91
C VAL A 81 1.71 18.36 -12.49
N ALA A 82 1.45 17.27 -11.76
CA ALA A 82 2.01 17.05 -10.43
C ALA A 82 3.54 17.05 -10.46
N CYS A 83 4.15 16.30 -11.38
CA CYS A 83 5.60 16.27 -11.53
C CYS A 83 6.17 17.64 -11.87
N LEU A 84 5.58 18.36 -12.84
CA LEU A 84 6.07 19.68 -13.26
C LEU A 84 5.96 20.72 -12.14
N ALA A 85 4.82 20.76 -11.45
CA ALA A 85 4.60 21.69 -10.33
C ALA A 85 5.58 21.41 -9.19
N SER A 86 5.74 20.14 -8.82
CA SER A 86 6.69 19.70 -7.81
C SER A 86 8.15 20.05 -8.16
N VAL A 87 8.57 19.77 -9.40
CA VAL A 87 9.93 20.10 -9.87
C VAL A 87 10.17 21.60 -9.82
N LEU A 88 9.17 22.41 -10.24
CA LEU A 88 9.27 23.86 -10.17
C LEU A 88 9.47 24.35 -8.73
N VAL A 89 8.74 23.79 -7.77
CA VAL A 89 8.91 24.10 -6.33
C VAL A 89 10.31 23.72 -5.85
N CYS A 90 10.81 22.52 -6.20
CA CYS A 90 12.15 22.09 -5.81
C CYS A 90 13.25 22.98 -6.42
N ILE A 91 13.12 23.40 -7.69
CA ILE A 91 14.10 24.31 -8.32
C ILE A 91 14.23 25.63 -7.53
N LEU A 92 13.13 26.13 -6.98
CA LEU A 92 13.11 27.40 -6.24
C LEU A 92 13.66 27.28 -4.81
N VAL A 93 13.62 26.09 -4.20
CA VAL A 93 13.94 25.90 -2.78
C VAL A 93 15.18 25.02 -2.57
N ASP A 94 15.15 23.79 -3.08
CA ASP A 94 16.23 22.83 -2.95
C ASP A 94 16.23 21.84 -4.13
N PRO A 95 17.08 22.06 -5.14
CA PRO A 95 17.17 21.20 -6.31
C PRO A 95 17.57 19.74 -5.99
N GLN A 96 18.20 19.48 -4.83
CA GLN A 96 18.58 18.11 -4.45
C GLN A 96 17.37 17.24 -4.13
N GLN A 97 16.20 17.85 -3.84
CA GLN A 97 14.98 17.12 -3.52
C GLN A 97 14.22 16.61 -4.75
N ILE A 98 14.58 17.06 -5.96
CA ILE A 98 13.89 16.73 -7.21
C ILE A 98 13.65 15.21 -7.36
N PRO A 99 14.65 14.32 -7.17
CA PRO A 99 14.42 12.89 -7.34
C PRO A 99 13.41 12.32 -6.36
N TYR A 100 13.44 12.73 -5.09
CA TYR A 100 12.52 12.23 -4.07
C TYR A 100 11.08 12.68 -4.33
N VAL A 101 10.90 13.92 -4.76
CA VAL A 101 9.55 14.41 -5.07
C VAL A 101 8.98 13.72 -6.32
N LEU A 102 9.81 13.41 -7.32
CA LEU A 102 9.38 12.62 -8.47
C LEU A 102 9.02 11.18 -8.07
N ILE A 103 9.77 10.58 -7.14
CA ILE A 103 9.42 9.28 -6.55
C ILE A 103 8.07 9.37 -5.83
N GLY A 104 7.85 10.39 -4.99
CA GLY A 104 6.58 10.61 -4.30
C GLY A 104 5.40 10.80 -5.27
N CYS A 105 5.57 11.58 -6.35
CA CYS A 105 4.56 11.72 -7.39
C CYS A 105 4.26 10.38 -8.09
N LEU A 106 5.27 9.55 -8.33
CA LEU A 106 5.11 8.21 -8.90
C LEU A 106 4.38 7.28 -7.92
N THR A 107 4.72 7.32 -6.63
CA THR A 107 4.01 6.60 -5.57
C THR A 107 2.54 7.00 -5.56
N ALA A 108 2.26 8.31 -5.55
CA ALA A 108 0.90 8.85 -5.61
C ALA A 108 0.15 8.35 -6.85
N TRP A 109 0.78 8.34 -8.02
CA TRP A 109 0.19 7.81 -9.25
C TRP A 109 -0.18 6.33 -9.18
N ILE A 110 0.71 5.50 -8.64
CA ILE A 110 0.52 4.05 -8.54
C ILE A 110 -0.63 3.73 -7.59
N PHE A 111 -0.69 4.41 -6.44
CA PHE A 111 -1.64 4.13 -5.37
C PHE A 111 -2.94 4.95 -5.45
N SER A 112 -3.05 5.95 -6.32
CA SER A 112 -4.30 6.69 -6.55
C SER A 112 -5.38 5.90 -7.32
N ALA A 113 -5.04 4.72 -7.83
CA ALA A 113 -5.90 3.92 -8.72
C ALA A 113 -7.01 3.13 -8.01
N ASP A 114 -7.17 3.28 -6.70
CA ASP A 114 -8.16 2.50 -5.96
C ASP A 114 -9.60 2.83 -6.40
N GLY A 115 -10.44 1.80 -6.48
CA GLY A 115 -11.81 1.95 -7.00
C GLY A 115 -11.90 2.18 -8.52
N SER A 116 -10.78 2.06 -9.24
CA SER A 116 -10.75 2.07 -10.71
C SER A 116 -10.79 0.65 -11.29
N ASP A 117 -11.05 0.54 -12.59
CA ASP A 117 -10.88 -0.73 -13.32
C ASP A 117 -9.42 -1.19 -13.42
N ALA A 118 -8.47 -0.30 -13.10
CA ALA A 118 -7.04 -0.59 -13.05
C ALA A 118 -6.53 -0.88 -11.63
N GLU A 119 -7.41 -1.17 -10.66
CA GLU A 119 -7.01 -1.51 -9.30
C GLU A 119 -6.04 -2.71 -9.30
N ALA A 120 -4.80 -2.45 -8.86
CA ALA A 120 -3.70 -3.39 -9.01
C ALA A 120 -3.80 -4.59 -8.05
N SER A 121 -3.10 -5.69 -8.38
CA SER A 121 -2.94 -6.83 -7.47
C SER A 121 -2.19 -6.43 -6.20
N SER A 122 -2.49 -7.07 -5.05
CA SER A 122 -1.71 -6.85 -3.82
C SER A 122 -0.22 -7.17 -4.04
N GLY A 123 0.08 -8.20 -4.84
CA GLY A 123 1.46 -8.52 -5.22
C GLY A 123 2.16 -7.43 -6.04
N TRP A 124 1.45 -6.75 -6.95
CA TRP A 124 1.99 -5.59 -7.65
C TRP A 124 2.26 -4.42 -6.69
N LYS A 125 1.35 -4.15 -5.73
CA LYS A 125 1.57 -3.11 -4.72
C LYS A 125 2.80 -3.42 -3.84
N CYS A 126 3.00 -4.69 -3.45
CA CYS A 126 4.22 -5.10 -2.74
C CYS A 126 5.48 -4.88 -3.58
N PHE A 127 5.44 -5.23 -4.86
CA PHE A 127 6.56 -4.98 -5.78
C PHE A 127 6.84 -3.48 -5.96
N ALA A 128 5.80 -2.67 -6.14
CA ALA A 128 5.91 -1.22 -6.29
C ALA A 128 6.57 -0.58 -5.07
N ILE A 129 6.18 -0.96 -3.85
CA ILE A 129 6.80 -0.47 -2.61
C ILE A 129 8.29 -0.82 -2.57
N ALA A 130 8.64 -2.07 -2.90
CA ALA A 130 10.04 -2.48 -2.95
C ALA A 130 10.83 -1.68 -4.02
N ALA A 131 10.24 -1.44 -5.19
CA ALA A 131 10.86 -0.64 -6.24
C ALA A 131 11.03 0.83 -5.84
N ILE A 132 10.05 1.42 -5.15
CA ILE A 132 10.13 2.79 -4.60
C ILE A 132 11.26 2.88 -3.57
N ALA A 133 11.33 1.93 -2.63
CA ALA A 133 12.40 1.88 -1.63
C ALA A 133 13.79 1.77 -2.29
N LEU A 134 13.92 0.95 -3.34
CA LEU A 134 15.15 0.83 -4.12
C LEU A 134 15.47 2.12 -4.90
N ALA A 135 14.48 2.82 -5.42
CA ALA A 135 14.67 4.10 -6.11
C ALA A 135 15.18 5.19 -5.15
N MET A 136 14.65 5.23 -3.92
CA MET A 136 15.15 6.11 -2.86
C MET A 136 16.58 5.77 -2.48
N ALA A 137 16.87 4.49 -2.19
CA ALA A 137 18.22 4.04 -1.87
C ALA A 137 19.21 4.31 -3.03
N GLY A 138 18.77 4.14 -4.27
CA GLY A 138 19.54 4.46 -5.47
C GLY A 138 19.84 5.95 -5.61
N THR A 139 18.87 6.80 -5.27
CA THR A 139 19.05 8.26 -5.24
C THR A 139 20.11 8.65 -4.22
N ASP A 140 20.02 8.15 -2.99
CA ASP A 140 21.02 8.39 -1.95
C ASP A 140 22.40 7.83 -2.34
N ALA A 141 22.44 6.69 -3.02
CA ALA A 141 23.69 6.11 -3.52
C ALA A 141 24.37 6.99 -4.57
N VAL A 142 23.59 7.59 -5.47
CA VAL A 142 24.11 8.54 -6.47
C VAL A 142 24.64 9.79 -5.77
N PHE A 143 23.91 10.36 -4.81
CA PHE A 143 24.39 11.51 -4.04
C PHE A 143 25.65 11.19 -3.21
N ALA A 144 25.71 10.01 -2.60
CA ALA A 144 26.91 9.55 -1.90
C ALA A 144 28.10 9.46 -2.85
N PHE A 145 27.90 8.90 -4.04
CA PHE A 145 28.94 8.79 -5.07
C PHE A 145 29.42 10.17 -5.54
N LEU A 146 28.50 11.11 -5.81
CA LEU A 146 28.84 12.49 -6.18
C LEU A 146 29.65 13.22 -5.09
N ASN A 147 29.45 12.84 -3.84
CA ASN A 147 30.21 13.34 -2.68
C ASN A 147 31.49 12.52 -2.38
N ASN A 148 31.95 11.70 -3.32
CA ASN A 148 33.14 10.83 -3.20
C ASN A 148 33.10 9.89 -1.98
N THR A 149 31.90 9.44 -1.61
CA THR A 149 31.71 8.47 -0.52
C THR A 149 30.84 7.30 -1.00
N SER A 150 30.63 6.33 -0.12
CA SER A 150 29.70 5.23 -0.36
C SER A 150 28.45 5.41 0.51
N LEU A 151 27.31 4.92 0.04
CA LEU A 151 26.06 5.00 0.80
C LEU A 151 26.18 4.38 2.20
N PRO A 152 26.79 3.18 2.39
CA PRO A 152 27.01 2.64 3.73
C PRO A 152 27.89 3.55 4.60
N ALA A 153 28.90 4.22 4.04
CA ALA A 153 29.74 5.14 4.79
C ALA A 153 28.98 6.41 5.20
N ALA A 154 28.18 6.98 4.30
CA ALA A 154 27.31 8.13 4.58
C ALA A 154 26.31 7.81 5.72
N MET A 155 25.66 6.65 5.65
CA MET A 155 24.70 6.21 6.67
C MET A 155 25.37 5.92 8.01
N ASN A 156 26.54 5.29 8.01
CA ASN A 156 27.35 5.13 9.22
C ASN A 156 27.74 6.48 9.83
N GLY A 157 28.02 7.49 8.99
CA GLY A 157 28.27 8.86 9.43
C GLY A 157 27.06 9.46 10.13
N ALA A 158 25.89 9.42 9.49
CA ALA A 158 24.64 9.92 10.05
C ALA A 158 24.29 9.25 11.39
N ILE A 159 24.38 7.91 11.46
CA ILE A 159 24.11 7.14 12.69
C ILE A 159 25.06 7.59 13.82
N ARG A 160 26.34 7.86 13.53
CA ARG A 160 27.30 8.33 14.54
C ARG A 160 26.97 9.73 15.04
N VAL A 161 26.49 10.63 14.16
CA VAL A 161 26.07 11.98 14.56
C VAL A 161 24.88 11.87 15.52
N TYR A 162 23.83 11.14 15.15
CA TYR A 162 22.67 10.92 16.03
C TYR A 162 23.05 10.26 17.36
N ALA A 163 23.94 9.26 17.32
CA ALA A 163 24.42 8.61 18.54
C ALA A 163 25.20 9.57 19.45
N ARG A 164 25.99 10.48 18.87
CA ARG A 164 26.74 11.48 19.63
C ARG A 164 25.79 12.47 20.31
N GLU A 165 24.78 12.94 19.60
CA GLU A 165 23.77 13.85 20.15
C GLU A 165 22.96 13.19 21.26
N ALA A 166 22.46 11.97 21.03
CA ALA A 166 21.74 11.20 22.05
C ALA A 166 22.62 10.86 23.27
N GLY A 167 23.92 10.64 23.05
CA GLY A 167 24.88 10.28 24.10
C GLY A 167 25.36 11.43 24.98
N GLN A 168 25.16 12.69 24.58
CA GLN A 168 25.59 13.87 25.35
C GLN A 168 24.86 14.03 26.69
N SER A 169 23.64 13.50 26.80
CA SER A 169 22.81 13.60 28.01
C SER A 169 22.53 12.24 28.68
N ALA A 170 23.19 11.17 28.23
CA ALA A 170 22.89 9.80 28.64
C ALA A 170 23.67 9.36 29.89
N SER A 171 22.98 8.70 30.84
CA SER A 171 23.58 7.97 31.96
C SER A 171 24.38 6.74 31.48
N ALA A 172 25.17 6.11 32.36
CA ALA A 172 26.00 4.95 32.01
C ALA A 172 25.17 3.79 31.42
N ASP A 173 24.04 3.42 32.03
CA ASP A 173 23.13 2.38 31.51
C ASP A 173 22.53 2.76 30.14
N MET A 174 22.22 4.04 29.96
CA MET A 174 21.65 4.54 28.71
C MET A 174 22.67 4.51 27.57
N ARG A 175 23.97 4.58 27.87
CA ARG A 175 25.05 4.43 26.88
C ARG A 175 25.21 2.98 26.39
N GLU A 176 24.96 1.99 27.25
CA GLU A 176 24.96 0.59 26.85
C GLU A 176 23.79 0.28 25.92
N GLN A 177 22.58 0.73 26.29
CA GLN A 177 21.40 0.63 25.44
C GLN A 177 21.59 1.37 24.10
N LEU A 178 22.18 2.56 24.13
CA LEU A 178 22.51 3.32 22.93
C LEU A 178 23.48 2.56 22.01
N THR A 179 24.44 1.83 22.57
CA THR A 179 25.38 1.02 21.79
C THR A 179 24.67 -0.14 21.08
N ALA A 180 23.70 -0.77 21.74
CA ALA A 180 22.85 -1.79 21.12
C ALA A 180 21.98 -1.19 19.99
N VAL A 181 21.35 -0.04 20.22
CA VAL A 181 20.55 0.68 19.21
C VAL A 181 21.38 1.06 17.99
N VAL A 182 22.59 1.61 18.20
CA VAL A 182 23.51 1.96 17.11
C VAL A 182 23.91 0.72 16.30
N THR A 183 24.14 -0.40 16.96
CA THR A 183 24.48 -1.66 16.28
C THR A 183 23.32 -2.13 15.40
N LEU A 184 22.10 -2.11 15.93
CA LEU A 184 20.89 -2.43 15.15
C LEU A 184 20.69 -1.45 13.99
N ALA A 185 20.87 -0.15 14.21
CA ALA A 185 20.73 0.86 13.18
C ALA A 185 21.72 0.62 12.02
N LYS A 186 22.97 0.23 12.31
CA LYS A 186 23.96 -0.10 11.29
C LYS A 186 23.60 -1.35 10.48
N THR A 187 22.88 -2.28 11.07
CA THR A 187 22.44 -3.50 10.39
C THR A 187 21.17 -3.25 9.56
N TYR A 188 20.22 -2.48 10.09
CA TYR A 188 18.88 -2.34 9.53
C TYR A 188 18.62 -0.98 8.85
N TRP A 189 19.62 -0.13 8.64
CA TRP A 189 19.42 1.15 7.91
C TRP A 189 18.74 1.00 6.54
N PRO A 190 18.91 -0.08 5.73
CA PRO A 190 18.17 -0.21 4.48
C PRO A 190 16.65 -0.29 4.70
N MET A 191 16.20 -0.78 5.86
CA MET A 191 14.77 -0.78 6.20
C MET A 191 14.20 0.62 6.32
N ALA A 192 15.01 1.66 6.53
CA ALA A 192 14.53 3.04 6.58
C ALA A 192 13.87 3.45 5.26
N PHE A 193 14.47 3.11 4.11
CA PHE A 193 13.87 3.36 2.80
C PHE A 193 12.59 2.57 2.59
N LEU A 194 12.57 1.31 3.04
CA LEU A 194 11.38 0.49 2.93
C LEU A 194 10.25 1.03 3.82
N SER A 195 10.54 1.45 5.04
CA SER A 195 9.56 2.09 5.92
C SER A 195 9.04 3.39 5.31
N ASN A 196 9.91 4.20 4.73
CA ASN A 196 9.52 5.45 4.09
C ASN A 196 8.60 5.18 2.89
N ALA A 197 8.97 4.25 2.02
CA ALA A 197 8.15 3.82 0.89
C ALA A 197 6.78 3.26 1.32
N ILE A 198 6.72 2.53 2.44
CA ILE A 198 5.45 2.05 3.02
C ILE A 198 4.59 3.24 3.48
N VAL A 199 5.16 4.20 4.19
CA VAL A 199 4.43 5.39 4.66
C VAL A 199 3.90 6.20 3.48
N GLU A 200 4.73 6.49 2.48
CA GLU A 200 4.29 7.19 1.26
C GLU A 200 3.19 6.44 0.51
N ALA A 201 3.30 5.11 0.41
CA ALA A 201 2.29 4.27 -0.22
C ALA A 201 0.98 4.27 0.56
N LEU A 202 1.03 4.23 1.90
CA LEU A 202 -0.15 4.33 2.76
C LEU A 202 -0.82 5.70 2.64
N CYS A 203 -0.04 6.78 2.70
CA CYS A 203 -0.51 8.15 2.47
C CYS A 203 -1.18 8.29 1.10
N SER A 204 -0.53 7.78 0.06
CA SER A 204 -1.07 7.78 -1.30
C SER A 204 -2.34 6.93 -1.44
N HIS A 205 -2.39 5.78 -0.77
CA HIS A 205 -3.58 4.92 -0.71
C HIS A 205 -4.75 5.63 -0.01
N ILE A 206 -4.49 6.36 1.08
CA ILE A 206 -5.51 7.17 1.75
C ILE A 206 -6.06 8.22 0.77
N GLY A 207 -5.20 8.97 0.08
CA GLY A 207 -5.60 9.95 -0.94
C GLY A 207 -6.44 9.33 -2.05
N GLY A 208 -5.98 8.21 -2.63
CA GLY A 208 -6.72 7.46 -3.65
C GLY A 208 -8.08 6.96 -3.17
N SER A 209 -8.15 6.40 -1.96
CA SER A 209 -9.40 5.90 -1.37
C SER A 209 -10.41 7.01 -1.09
N LEU A 210 -9.95 8.19 -0.64
CA LEU A 210 -10.80 9.37 -0.45
C LEU A 210 -11.34 9.88 -1.80
N ALA A 211 -10.52 9.86 -2.84
CA ALA A 211 -10.95 10.24 -4.19
C ALA A 211 -11.98 9.23 -4.75
N ALA A 212 -11.76 7.93 -4.55
CA ALA A 212 -12.70 6.88 -4.93
C ALA A 212 -14.06 7.06 -4.23
N ARG A 213 -14.05 7.33 -2.92
CA ARG A 213 -15.27 7.63 -2.14
C ARG A 213 -16.01 8.85 -2.68
N LYS A 214 -15.29 9.94 -2.99
CA LYS A 214 -15.89 11.15 -3.57
C LYS A 214 -16.50 10.90 -4.95
N ARG A 215 -15.91 9.99 -5.75
CA ARG A 215 -16.46 9.54 -7.04
C ARG A 215 -17.57 8.50 -6.91
N ASN A 216 -18.00 8.14 -5.68
CA ASN A 216 -18.92 7.03 -5.41
C ASN A 216 -18.44 5.69 -6.01
N ALA A 217 -17.13 5.54 -6.22
CA ALA A 217 -16.53 4.32 -6.72
C ALA A 217 -16.30 3.36 -5.54
N ARG A 218 -16.76 2.12 -5.68
CA ARG A 218 -16.48 1.08 -4.69
C ARG A 218 -15.07 0.54 -4.91
N THR A 219 -14.23 0.60 -3.88
CA THR A 219 -12.96 -0.14 -3.84
C THR A 219 -13.28 -1.63 -3.88
N LYS A 220 -12.68 -2.38 -4.81
CA LYS A 220 -13.04 -3.78 -5.01
C LYS A 220 -12.52 -4.68 -3.89
N ARG A 221 -11.51 -4.25 -3.13
CA ARG A 221 -10.82 -5.11 -2.16
C ARG A 221 -10.83 -4.60 -0.73
N THR A 222 -11.00 -5.55 0.18
CA THR A 222 -10.89 -5.32 1.64
C THR A 222 -9.56 -5.88 2.17
N PHE A 223 -9.09 -5.38 3.31
CA PHE A 223 -7.84 -5.89 3.92
C PHE A 223 -7.86 -7.41 4.16
N SER A 224 -9.03 -7.99 4.47
CA SER A 224 -9.19 -9.45 4.60
C SER A 224 -8.89 -10.25 3.33
N GLU A 225 -8.89 -9.60 2.17
CA GLU A 225 -8.56 -10.19 0.86
C GLU A 225 -7.12 -9.88 0.43
N PHE A 226 -6.31 -9.26 1.30
CA PHE A 226 -4.89 -9.05 1.02
C PHE A 226 -4.21 -10.39 0.72
N ASP A 227 -3.57 -10.48 -0.44
CA ASP A 227 -2.85 -11.69 -0.86
C ASP A 227 -1.40 -11.36 -1.16
N ALA A 228 -0.52 -11.75 -0.23
CA ALA A 228 0.91 -11.67 -0.42
C ALA A 228 1.34 -12.57 -1.59
N PRO A 229 2.17 -12.08 -2.52
CA PRO A 229 2.59 -12.87 -3.66
C PRO A 229 3.56 -13.97 -3.23
N VAL A 230 3.53 -15.12 -3.93
CA VAL A 230 4.32 -16.32 -3.57
C VAL A 230 5.82 -16.05 -3.49
N TRP A 231 6.36 -15.11 -4.29
CA TRP A 231 7.77 -14.74 -4.23
C TRP A 231 8.19 -14.17 -2.87
N VAL A 232 7.29 -13.60 -2.08
CA VAL A 232 7.59 -13.15 -0.71
C VAL A 232 7.98 -14.33 0.18
N ALA A 233 7.32 -15.48 0.03
CA ALA A 233 7.69 -16.70 0.76
C ALA A 233 9.08 -17.20 0.34
N VAL A 234 9.41 -17.09 -0.96
CA VAL A 234 10.75 -17.42 -1.45
C VAL A 234 11.80 -16.49 -0.85
N LEU A 235 11.56 -15.18 -0.84
CA LEU A 235 12.46 -14.21 -0.22
C LEU A 235 12.64 -14.44 1.28
N PHE A 236 11.59 -14.86 1.98
CA PHE A 236 11.69 -15.24 3.40
C PHE A 236 12.68 -16.40 3.58
N ILE A 237 12.54 -17.48 2.81
CA ILE A 237 13.44 -18.65 2.87
C ILE A 237 14.87 -18.26 2.49
N VAL A 238 15.05 -17.48 1.41
CA VAL A 238 16.36 -16.99 0.97
C VAL A 238 17.00 -16.10 2.04
N GLY A 239 16.23 -15.22 2.68
CA GLY A 239 16.69 -14.36 3.78
C GLY A 239 17.17 -15.15 5.00
N VAL A 240 16.44 -16.19 5.41
CA VAL A 240 16.89 -17.13 6.46
C VAL A 240 18.19 -17.82 6.04
N ALA A 241 18.24 -18.38 4.84
CA ALA A 241 19.42 -19.11 4.36
C ALA A 241 20.66 -18.20 4.29
N ALA A 242 20.53 -17.00 3.73
CA ALA A 242 21.61 -16.01 3.67
C ALA A 242 22.10 -15.61 5.07
N SER A 243 21.18 -15.42 6.02
CA SER A 243 21.54 -15.08 7.40
C SER A 243 22.34 -16.20 8.08
N LEU A 244 21.97 -17.46 7.86
CA LEU A 244 22.65 -18.63 8.46
C LEU A 244 24.00 -18.96 7.80
N VAL A 245 24.08 -18.86 6.47
CA VAL A 245 25.28 -19.21 5.69
C VAL A 245 26.33 -18.10 5.74
N SER A 246 25.96 -16.90 6.20
CA SER A 246 26.89 -15.75 6.31
C SER A 246 28.19 -16.07 7.07
N SER A 247 28.13 -16.89 8.12
CA SER A 247 29.30 -17.33 8.90
C SER A 247 30.25 -18.25 8.13
N GLN A 248 29.76 -18.90 7.07
CA GLN A 248 30.53 -19.80 6.21
C GLN A 248 31.22 -19.07 5.05
N LEU A 249 31.01 -17.76 4.91
CA LEU A 249 31.57 -16.93 3.83
C LEU A 249 32.48 -15.83 4.41
N PRO A 250 33.74 -16.12 4.78
CA PRO A 250 34.59 -15.19 5.53
C PRO A 250 34.74 -13.82 4.86
N ALA A 251 34.91 -13.79 3.54
CA ALA A 251 35.15 -12.56 2.77
C ALA A 251 33.91 -11.64 2.65
N TRP A 252 32.69 -12.19 2.80
CA TRP A 252 31.44 -11.45 2.58
C TRP A 252 30.45 -11.59 3.74
N SER A 253 30.89 -12.14 4.87
CA SER A 253 30.05 -12.54 5.99
C SER A 253 29.15 -11.41 6.47
N THR A 254 29.69 -10.20 6.56
CA THR A 254 28.97 -9.02 7.06
C THR A 254 27.93 -8.54 6.04
N GLN A 255 28.28 -8.47 4.76
CA GLN A 255 27.40 -8.02 3.70
C GLN A 255 26.26 -9.02 3.45
N VAL A 256 26.57 -10.31 3.40
CA VAL A 256 25.59 -11.38 3.19
C VAL A 256 24.63 -11.46 4.38
N LYS A 257 25.14 -11.33 5.62
CA LYS A 257 24.30 -11.28 6.81
C LYS A 257 23.36 -10.07 6.77
N MET A 258 23.89 -8.88 6.50
CA MET A 258 23.10 -7.66 6.42
C MET A 258 22.00 -7.76 5.35
N VAL A 259 22.34 -8.18 4.12
CA VAL A 259 21.35 -8.38 3.05
C VAL A 259 20.33 -9.44 3.45
N GLY A 260 20.77 -10.58 3.99
CA GLY A 260 19.90 -11.65 4.44
C GLY A 260 18.89 -11.20 5.49
N GLU A 261 19.34 -10.49 6.52
CA GLU A 261 18.50 -9.98 7.61
C GLU A 261 17.50 -8.92 7.14
N ASN A 262 17.90 -8.02 6.25
CA ASN A 262 17.00 -7.01 5.69
C ASN A 262 15.95 -7.63 4.75
N VAL A 263 16.35 -8.56 3.86
CA VAL A 263 15.42 -9.28 2.99
C VAL A 263 14.44 -10.12 3.81
N LEU A 264 14.95 -10.82 4.83
CA LEU A 264 14.13 -11.58 5.78
C LEU A 264 13.11 -10.67 6.46
N THR A 265 13.55 -9.54 7.00
CA THR A 265 12.68 -8.59 7.72
C THR A 265 11.63 -7.96 6.79
N ALA A 266 12.00 -7.59 5.57
CA ALA A 266 11.07 -7.09 4.56
C ALA A 266 10.01 -8.12 4.18
N ALA A 267 10.42 -9.37 3.93
CA ALA A 267 9.49 -10.46 3.63
C ALA A 267 8.55 -10.73 4.82
N ARG A 268 9.07 -10.64 6.05
CA ARG A 268 8.28 -10.77 7.28
C ARG A 268 7.18 -9.73 7.39
N VAL A 269 7.43 -8.47 7.05
CA VAL A 269 6.36 -7.45 7.05
C VAL A 269 5.19 -7.86 6.15
N ALA A 270 5.48 -8.33 4.94
CA ALA A 270 4.42 -8.77 4.02
C ALA A 270 3.70 -10.05 4.50
N LEU A 271 4.43 -11.01 5.09
CA LEU A 271 3.83 -12.22 5.67
C LEU A 271 3.01 -11.91 6.93
N PHE A 272 3.44 -10.95 7.75
CA PHE A 272 2.67 -10.45 8.88
C PHE A 272 1.33 -9.88 8.41
N LEU A 273 1.33 -9.03 7.37
CA LEU A 273 0.11 -8.50 6.79
C LEU A 273 -0.81 -9.60 6.27
N GLN A 274 -0.25 -10.65 5.67
CA GLN A 274 -1.01 -11.84 5.27
C GLN A 274 -1.65 -12.55 6.47
N GLY A 275 -0.88 -12.82 7.53
CA GLY A 275 -1.39 -13.45 8.74
C GLY A 275 -2.47 -12.61 9.44
N ALA A 276 -2.26 -11.29 9.50
CA ALA A 276 -3.25 -10.35 10.00
C ALA A 276 -4.53 -10.30 9.15
N ALA A 277 -4.40 -10.44 7.82
CA ALA A 277 -5.54 -10.54 6.91
C ALA A 277 -6.34 -11.85 7.13
N VAL A 278 -5.66 -12.97 7.41
CA VAL A 278 -6.29 -14.24 7.82
C VAL A 278 -7.07 -14.06 9.12
N ALA A 279 -6.46 -13.46 10.15
CA ALA A 279 -7.13 -13.18 11.42
C ALA A 279 -8.37 -12.26 11.24
N THR A 280 -8.24 -11.23 10.41
CA THR A 280 -9.34 -10.32 10.07
C THR A 280 -10.45 -11.03 9.30
N TRP A 281 -10.12 -11.97 8.43
CA TRP A 281 -11.10 -12.79 7.71
C TRP A 281 -11.89 -13.69 8.66
N TYR A 282 -11.22 -14.40 9.57
CA TYR A 282 -11.90 -15.25 10.56
C TYR A 282 -12.82 -14.44 11.48
N THR A 283 -12.35 -13.28 11.95
CA THR A 283 -13.18 -12.42 12.80
C THR A 283 -14.37 -11.81 12.06
N LYS A 284 -14.21 -11.49 10.77
CA LYS A 284 -15.33 -11.08 9.90
C LYS A 284 -16.31 -12.22 9.68
N LYS A 285 -15.82 -13.44 9.42
CA LYS A 285 -16.64 -14.65 9.24
C LYS A 285 -17.44 -15.00 10.50
N ALA A 286 -16.85 -14.79 11.68
CA ALA A 286 -17.50 -15.00 12.97
C ALA A 286 -18.49 -13.88 13.36
N GLY A 287 -18.66 -12.84 12.54
CA GLY A 287 -19.59 -11.75 12.81
C GLY A 287 -19.11 -10.75 13.87
N PHE A 288 -17.83 -10.77 14.25
CA PHE A 288 -17.33 -9.82 15.26
C PHE A 288 -17.38 -8.37 14.78
N GLY A 289 -17.67 -7.45 15.71
CA GLY A 289 -17.74 -6.02 15.47
C GLY A 289 -16.38 -5.36 15.17
N PRO A 290 -16.37 -4.10 14.74
CA PRO A 290 -15.15 -3.39 14.32
C PRO A 290 -14.12 -3.25 15.45
N ILE A 291 -14.57 -3.05 16.69
CA ILE A 291 -13.68 -2.91 17.86
C ILE A 291 -12.90 -4.21 18.08
N THR A 292 -13.58 -5.37 18.10
CA THR A 292 -12.95 -6.68 18.28
C THR A 292 -11.96 -6.99 17.16
N ARG A 293 -12.27 -6.59 15.92
CA ARG A 293 -11.33 -6.73 14.79
C ARG A 293 -10.08 -5.87 15.01
N GLY A 294 -10.24 -4.64 15.47
CA GLY A 294 -9.12 -3.77 15.86
C GLY A 294 -8.26 -4.39 16.96
N LEU A 295 -8.88 -4.88 18.04
CA LEU A 295 -8.18 -5.59 19.13
C LEU A 295 -7.45 -6.84 18.64
N THR A 296 -8.03 -7.57 17.68
CA THR A 296 -7.38 -8.74 17.06
C THR A 296 -6.11 -8.33 16.31
N LEU A 297 -6.12 -7.19 15.60
CA LEU A 297 -4.92 -6.67 14.94
C LEU A 297 -3.85 -6.24 15.95
N VAL A 298 -4.25 -5.61 17.06
CA VAL A 298 -3.31 -5.25 18.15
C VAL A 298 -2.70 -6.50 18.77
N ALA A 299 -3.52 -7.53 19.05
CA ALA A 299 -3.03 -8.81 19.56
C ALA A 299 -2.12 -9.51 18.55
N ALA A 300 -2.46 -9.49 17.26
CA ALA A 300 -1.62 -10.03 16.19
C ALA A 300 -0.26 -9.32 16.14
N PHE A 301 -0.23 -8.00 16.26
CA PHE A 301 1.01 -7.23 16.33
C PHE A 301 1.85 -7.60 17.56
N TYR A 302 1.24 -7.71 18.73
CA TYR A 302 1.92 -8.13 19.96
C TYR A 302 2.52 -9.55 19.83
N LEU A 303 1.77 -10.50 19.27
CA LEU A 303 2.24 -11.87 19.02
C LEU A 303 3.35 -11.91 17.98
N GLU A 304 3.33 -11.03 16.97
CA GLU A 304 4.42 -10.92 16.01
C GLU A 304 5.70 -10.42 16.66
N VAL A 305 5.64 -9.33 17.44
CA VAL A 305 6.82 -8.76 18.11
C VAL A 305 7.41 -9.74 19.14
N SER A 306 6.54 -10.50 19.83
CA SER A 306 6.97 -11.40 20.91
C SER A 306 7.42 -12.78 20.42
N PHE A 307 6.71 -13.38 19.44
CA PHE A 307 6.85 -14.79 19.09
C PHE A 307 6.94 -15.07 17.58
N LEU A 308 6.83 -14.05 16.72
CA LEU A 308 6.84 -14.17 15.25
C LEU A 308 5.74 -15.07 14.66
N LEU A 309 4.67 -15.33 15.43
CA LEU A 309 3.65 -16.32 15.07
C LEU A 309 2.81 -15.91 13.86
N VAL A 310 2.53 -14.62 13.71
CA VAL A 310 1.59 -14.14 12.69
C VAL A 310 2.21 -14.20 11.30
N SER A 311 3.50 -13.88 11.17
CA SER A 311 4.27 -14.11 9.94
C SER A 311 4.30 -15.59 9.53
N VAL A 312 4.41 -16.51 10.49
CA VAL A 312 4.35 -17.96 10.21
C VAL A 312 2.99 -18.37 9.70
N VAL A 313 1.90 -17.88 10.32
CA VAL A 313 0.53 -18.11 9.83
C VAL A 313 0.37 -17.57 8.41
N GLY A 314 0.92 -16.38 8.12
CA GLY A 314 0.94 -15.81 6.78
C GLY A 314 1.69 -16.68 5.77
N LEU A 315 2.85 -17.22 6.14
CA LEU A 315 3.63 -18.13 5.30
C LEU A 315 2.85 -19.41 4.97
N VAL A 316 2.24 -20.02 5.99
CA VAL A 316 1.41 -21.22 5.83
C VAL A 316 0.19 -20.93 4.96
N ASP A 317 -0.45 -19.77 5.13
CA ASP A 317 -1.57 -19.34 4.29
C ASP A 317 -1.14 -19.24 2.81
N VAL A 318 -0.01 -18.60 2.51
CA VAL A 318 0.50 -18.41 1.13
C VAL A 318 0.87 -19.75 0.48
N VAL A 319 1.63 -20.59 1.17
CA VAL A 319 2.32 -21.75 0.58
C VAL A 319 1.49 -23.03 0.66
N ALA A 320 0.81 -23.27 1.79
CA ALA A 320 0.26 -24.59 2.11
C ALA A 320 -1.28 -24.61 2.15
N ALA A 321 -1.89 -23.83 3.03
CA ALA A 321 -3.27 -24.07 3.44
C ALA A 321 -4.32 -23.22 2.70
N ASN A 322 -3.97 -22.01 2.26
CA ASN A 322 -4.93 -21.03 1.70
C ASN A 322 -6.23 -20.98 2.53
N PHE A 323 -6.12 -20.62 3.82
CA PHE A 323 -7.22 -20.69 4.80
C PHE A 323 -8.46 -19.90 4.36
N ARG A 324 -8.25 -18.88 3.52
CA ARG A 324 -9.29 -17.99 2.99
C ARG A 324 -9.90 -18.43 1.67
N GLY A 325 -9.37 -19.49 1.03
CA GLY A 325 -9.85 -19.99 -0.27
C GLY A 325 -9.69 -18.96 -1.39
N LEU A 326 -8.64 -18.15 -1.36
CA LEU A 326 -8.39 -17.14 -2.39
C LEU A 326 -8.16 -17.81 -3.75
N PRO A 327 -8.69 -17.25 -4.86
CA PRO A 327 -8.51 -17.78 -6.21
C PRO A 327 -7.07 -17.52 -6.68
N ARG A 328 -6.12 -18.25 -6.12
CA ARG A 328 -4.75 -18.35 -6.61
C ARG A 328 -4.79 -19.35 -7.77
N LYS A 329 -4.04 -19.11 -8.85
CA LYS A 329 -3.88 -20.06 -9.98
C LYS A 329 -3.21 -21.37 -9.52
N ARG A 330 -3.92 -22.14 -8.69
CA ARG A 330 -3.56 -23.48 -8.22
C ARG A 330 -4.60 -24.48 -8.72
N ASP A 331 -5.21 -24.20 -9.86
CA ASP A 331 -5.99 -25.17 -10.64
C ASP A 331 -5.06 -25.92 -11.57
N ASN A 332 -4.20 -26.76 -10.99
CA ASN A 332 -3.58 -27.89 -11.68
C ASN A 332 -3.88 -29.20 -10.93
N ALA A 333 -5.01 -29.27 -10.23
CA ALA A 333 -5.67 -30.52 -9.92
C ALA A 333 -7.00 -30.50 -10.68
N ARG A 334 -7.01 -31.11 -11.87
CA ARG A 334 -8.27 -31.39 -12.58
C ARG A 334 -9.23 -32.04 -11.57
N PRO A 335 -10.48 -31.59 -11.46
CA PRO A 335 -11.54 -32.48 -10.99
C PRO A 335 -11.51 -33.69 -11.92
N LYS A 336 -11.29 -34.90 -11.38
CA LYS A 336 -11.73 -36.10 -12.10
C LYS A 336 -13.25 -35.98 -12.11
N ASP A 337 -13.81 -35.69 -13.28
CA ASP A 337 -15.25 -35.76 -13.51
C ASP A 337 -15.78 -37.07 -12.94
N PRO A 338 -16.83 -37.04 -12.11
CA PRO A 338 -17.56 -38.25 -11.79
C PRO A 338 -18.20 -38.73 -13.09
N LYS A 339 -17.75 -39.89 -13.59
CA LYS A 339 -18.41 -40.56 -14.71
C LYS A 339 -19.87 -40.74 -14.32
N VAL A 340 -20.72 -39.93 -14.97
CA VAL A 340 -22.17 -40.08 -14.99
C VAL A 340 -22.47 -41.50 -15.46
N SER A 341 -23.19 -42.23 -14.61
CA SER A 341 -23.85 -43.47 -14.94
C SER A 341 -24.71 -43.28 -16.19
N LYS A 342 -24.37 -44.00 -17.26
CA LYS A 342 -25.35 -44.33 -18.30
C LYS A 342 -25.84 -45.74 -18.00
N GLU A 343 -26.94 -45.84 -17.27
CA GLU A 343 -27.91 -46.90 -17.51
C GLU A 343 -28.93 -46.40 -18.55
N SER A 344 -29.47 -47.38 -19.27
CA SER A 344 -30.67 -47.36 -20.14
C SER A 344 -30.61 -46.60 -21.48
N ALA A 345 -30.22 -47.33 -22.53
CA ALA A 345 -31.07 -47.61 -23.70
C ALA A 345 -30.64 -48.95 -24.31
#